data_AF-A0A1Z2XP63-F1
#
_entry.id   AF-A0A1Z2XP63-F1
#
_cell.length_a   1.000
_cell.length_b   1.000
_cell.length_c   1.000
_cell.angle_alpha   90.00
_cell.angle_beta   90.00
_cell.angle_gamma   90.00
#
_symmetry.space_group_name_H-M   'P 1'
#
loop_
_entity.id
_entity.type
_entity.pdbx_description
1 polymer ?
#
loop_
_entity_poly.entity_id
_entity_poly.type
_entity_poly.pdbx_seq_one_letter_code
_entity_poly.pdbx_strand_id
1 'polypeptide(L)'
;MSKSITQDMKYSQSLMKNAEKNCVSRASRKYNKSRSYIYFWKARWDGSVESLANYALDHWIDLKRYAPEPETRKMLKTYHRQYGQYLKLKVSLKTNLITLLDEVFPGANTLFTSAPRKSDGHEKWVDFAVKFWHRECVCGGSEAAFAKRYQKWCQKHGYRFSEQKALQIYEIASSHPNTLPKAEDTKRLITYAVNQLTSITETLSSIQNEMLSLASVLPKFPVVMGMFGMGETLGPQLMAEIGNIERFERKQSLVAFAGVDAPAYQSGTFESQKRHISKRGSPRLPKTFFQVMNTILQHAPADDPVYQFLDRKRAEGKHYYVYMTAGANKFLRIYYGTVKAYLRQLDC
;
A
#
# COMPACT_ATOMS: atom_id res chain seq x y z
N MET A 1 -45.60 15.74 -11.92
CA MET A 1 -44.15 15.91 -12.19
C MET A 1 -43.55 14.53 -12.51
N SER A 2 -43.11 14.32 -13.76
CA SER A 2 -42.42 13.11 -14.20
C SER A 2 -41.11 12.96 -13.40
N LYS A 3 -41.04 11.96 -12.50
CA LYS A 3 -39.82 11.67 -11.72
C LYS A 3 -38.81 11.01 -12.66
N SER A 4 -37.74 11.73 -13.02
CA SER A 4 -36.74 11.19 -13.94
C SER A 4 -35.98 10.04 -13.29
N ILE A 5 -35.82 8.93 -14.02
CA ILE A 5 -35.06 7.77 -13.58
C ILE A 5 -33.57 8.14 -13.52
N THR A 6 -32.97 8.08 -12.32
CA THR A 6 -31.54 8.39 -12.13
C THR A 6 -30.62 7.30 -12.70
N GLN A 7 -29.37 7.65 -12.97
CA GLN A 7 -28.37 6.72 -13.50
C GLN A 7 -28.09 5.56 -12.52
N ASP A 8 -28.16 5.81 -11.22
CA ASP A 8 -28.00 4.78 -10.18
C ASP A 8 -29.18 3.78 -10.15
N MET A 9 -30.39 4.23 -10.50
CA MET A 9 -31.56 3.35 -10.62
C MET A 9 -31.45 2.45 -11.85
N LYS A 10 -30.98 2.99 -12.99
CA LYS A 10 -30.68 2.18 -14.19
C LYS A 10 -29.58 1.15 -13.92
N TYR A 11 -28.54 1.54 -13.19
CA TYR A 11 -27.48 0.63 -12.76
C TYR A 11 -28.02 -0.49 -11.86
N SER A 12 -28.85 -0.15 -10.88
CA SER A 12 -29.46 -1.12 -9.95
C SER A 12 -30.41 -2.07 -10.67
N GLN A 13 -31.22 -1.57 -11.62
CA GLN A 13 -32.09 -2.40 -12.46
C GLN A 13 -31.27 -3.35 -13.36
N SER A 14 -30.17 -2.85 -13.96
CA SER A 14 -29.25 -3.69 -14.76
C SER A 14 -28.63 -4.81 -13.93
N LEU A 15 -28.22 -4.50 -12.70
CA LEU A 15 -27.66 -5.46 -11.74
C LEU A 15 -28.70 -6.56 -11.40
N MET A 16 -29.93 -6.19 -11.08
CA MET A 16 -31.00 -7.15 -10.72
C MET A 16 -31.38 -8.05 -11.90
N LYS A 17 -31.59 -7.47 -13.10
CA LYS A 17 -31.83 -8.23 -14.33
C LYS A 17 -30.69 -9.21 -14.64
N ASN A 18 -29.44 -8.79 -14.40
CA ASN A 18 -28.30 -9.68 -14.60
C ASN A 18 -28.26 -10.83 -13.57
N ALA A 19 -28.64 -10.56 -12.32
CA ALA A 19 -28.69 -11.55 -11.25
C ALA A 19 -29.79 -12.60 -11.44
N GLU A 20 -30.93 -12.23 -12.03
CA GLU A 20 -31.95 -13.18 -12.48
C GLU A 20 -31.44 -14.06 -13.62
N LYS A 21 -30.88 -13.44 -14.67
CA LYS A 21 -30.44 -14.17 -15.86
C LYS A 21 -29.24 -15.09 -15.62
N ASN A 22 -28.28 -14.68 -14.79
CA ASN A 22 -26.97 -15.35 -14.70
C ASN A 22 -26.61 -15.85 -13.30
N CYS A 23 -27.54 -15.84 -12.35
CA CYS A 23 -27.35 -16.11 -10.92
C CYS A 23 -26.56 -15.04 -10.14
N VAL A 24 -26.86 -14.93 -8.84
CA VAL A 24 -26.32 -13.91 -7.92
C VAL A 24 -24.80 -13.96 -7.82
N SER A 25 -24.20 -15.16 -7.92
CA SER A 25 -22.75 -15.35 -7.84
C SER A 25 -21.98 -14.78 -9.02
N ARG A 26 -22.57 -14.76 -10.23
CA ARG A 26 -21.95 -14.15 -11.42
C ARG A 26 -22.20 -12.64 -11.45
N ALA A 27 -23.41 -12.19 -11.10
CA ALA A 27 -23.73 -10.77 -10.99
C ALA A 27 -22.87 -10.05 -9.94
N SER A 28 -22.63 -10.70 -8.79
CA SER A 28 -21.75 -10.18 -7.73
C SER A 28 -20.33 -9.88 -8.22
N ARG A 29 -19.76 -10.78 -9.05
CA ARG A 29 -18.44 -10.60 -9.65
C ARG A 29 -18.45 -9.51 -10.72
N LYS A 30 -19.42 -9.55 -11.64
CA LYS A 30 -19.51 -8.61 -12.77
C LYS A 30 -19.68 -7.16 -12.32
N TYR A 31 -20.50 -6.93 -11.30
CA TYR A 31 -20.83 -5.58 -10.83
C TYR A 31 -20.06 -5.17 -9.56
N ASN A 32 -19.18 -6.05 -9.05
CA ASN A 32 -18.41 -5.83 -7.83
C ASN A 32 -19.27 -5.42 -6.62
N LYS A 33 -20.39 -6.14 -6.42
CA LYS A 33 -21.31 -5.96 -5.28
C LYS A 33 -21.41 -7.24 -4.48
N SER A 34 -21.65 -7.14 -3.17
CA SER A 34 -21.77 -8.32 -2.31
C SER A 34 -23.03 -9.12 -2.67
N ARG A 35 -22.98 -10.45 -2.50
CA ARG A 35 -24.16 -11.30 -2.71
C ARG A 35 -25.32 -10.88 -1.79
N SER A 36 -25.02 -10.51 -0.55
CA SER A 36 -26.00 -9.99 0.41
C SER A 36 -26.69 -8.72 -0.09
N TYR A 37 -25.95 -7.79 -0.71
CA TYR A 37 -26.54 -6.61 -1.34
C TYR A 37 -27.50 -7.01 -2.48
N ILE A 38 -27.12 -7.99 -3.30
CA ILE A 38 -27.96 -8.44 -4.40
C ILE A 38 -29.22 -9.15 -3.90
N TYR A 39 -29.12 -10.02 -2.90
CA TYR A 39 -30.29 -10.69 -2.29
C TYR A 39 -31.21 -9.69 -1.59
N PHE A 40 -30.64 -8.71 -0.90
CA PHE A 40 -31.40 -7.65 -0.24
C PHE A 40 -32.33 -6.91 -1.23
N TRP A 41 -31.80 -6.55 -2.40
CA TRP A 41 -32.57 -5.89 -3.46
C TRP A 41 -33.47 -6.86 -4.23
N LYS A 42 -33.03 -8.09 -4.49
CA LYS A 42 -33.84 -9.11 -5.19
C LYS A 42 -35.12 -9.46 -4.43
N ALA A 43 -35.09 -9.42 -3.09
CA ALA A 43 -36.28 -9.63 -2.26
C ALA A 43 -37.28 -8.46 -2.30
N ARG A 44 -36.90 -7.31 -2.85
CA ARG A 44 -37.67 -6.05 -2.83
C ARG A 44 -37.92 -5.47 -4.23
N TRP A 45 -37.39 -6.13 -5.26
CA TRP A 45 -37.48 -5.71 -6.64
C TRP A 45 -38.50 -6.60 -7.35
N ASP A 46 -39.53 -5.98 -7.91
CA ASP A 46 -40.65 -6.63 -8.60
C ASP A 46 -40.47 -6.68 -10.13
N GLY A 47 -39.31 -6.27 -10.65
CA GLY A 47 -39.04 -6.16 -12.09
C GLY A 47 -39.05 -4.71 -12.61
N SER A 48 -39.70 -3.79 -11.90
CA SER A 48 -39.85 -2.38 -12.28
C SER A 48 -38.71 -1.49 -11.76
N VAL A 49 -38.55 -0.28 -12.30
CA VAL A 49 -37.62 0.72 -11.75
C VAL A 49 -38.26 1.45 -10.57
N GLU A 50 -39.59 1.48 -10.58
CA GLU A 50 -40.48 2.11 -9.63
C GLU A 50 -40.40 1.44 -8.26
N SER A 51 -40.26 0.10 -8.17
CA SER A 51 -40.04 -0.58 -6.89
C SER A 51 -38.72 -0.20 -6.21
N LEU A 52 -37.67 0.05 -6.99
CA LEU A 52 -36.40 0.59 -6.46
C LEU A 52 -36.57 2.04 -5.98
N ALA A 53 -37.38 2.83 -6.70
CA ALA A 53 -37.72 4.21 -6.33
C ALA A 53 -38.54 4.28 -5.04
N ASN A 54 -39.56 3.42 -4.93
CA ASN A 54 -40.47 3.37 -3.79
C ASN A 54 -39.73 2.96 -2.53
N TYR A 55 -38.82 1.99 -2.59
CA TYR A 55 -37.97 1.67 -1.44
C TYR A 55 -37.15 2.89 -0.97
N ALA A 56 -36.56 3.65 -1.89
CA ALA A 56 -35.81 4.85 -1.56
C ALA A 56 -36.69 6.00 -1.03
N LEU A 57 -37.96 6.06 -1.45
CA LEU A 57 -38.95 7.02 -0.95
C LEU A 57 -39.47 6.63 0.44
N ASP A 58 -39.78 5.34 0.65
CA ASP A 58 -40.26 4.80 1.92
C ASP A 58 -39.22 4.93 3.03
N HIS A 59 -37.95 4.80 2.67
CA HIS A 59 -36.81 4.95 3.59
C HIS A 59 -36.15 6.33 3.43
N TRP A 60 -36.79 7.29 2.76
CA TRP A 60 -36.20 8.61 2.49
C TRP A 60 -35.79 9.32 3.79
N ILE A 61 -36.58 9.13 4.85
CA ILE A 61 -36.34 9.69 6.18
C ILE A 61 -35.08 9.08 6.84
N ASP A 62 -34.82 7.79 6.60
CA ASP A 62 -33.67 7.06 7.16
C ASP A 62 -32.40 7.16 6.30
N LEU A 63 -32.56 7.52 5.02
CA LEU A 63 -31.45 7.70 4.10
C LEU A 63 -30.69 8.98 4.45
N LYS A 64 -29.45 8.83 4.93
CA LYS A 64 -28.54 9.95 5.10
C LYS A 64 -28.37 10.70 3.78
N ARG A 65 -28.64 12.01 3.79
CA ARG A 65 -28.44 12.89 2.64
C ARG A 65 -27.00 12.71 2.12
N TYR A 66 -26.87 12.45 0.82
CA TYR A 66 -25.55 12.38 0.19
C TYR A 66 -24.88 13.75 0.30
N ALA A 67 -23.84 13.84 1.12
CA ALA A 67 -22.91 14.95 1.14
C ALA A 67 -21.72 14.58 0.25
N PRO A 68 -21.41 15.35 -0.80
CA PRO A 68 -20.25 15.07 -1.63
C PRO A 68 -18.99 15.03 -0.77
N GLU A 69 -18.15 14.01 -0.99
CA GLU A 69 -16.89 13.88 -0.26
C GLU A 69 -16.01 15.10 -0.59
N PRO A 70 -15.44 15.79 0.43
CA PRO A 70 -14.59 16.96 0.20
C PRO A 70 -13.51 16.67 -0.85
N GLU A 71 -13.28 17.62 -1.75
CA GLU A 71 -12.36 17.45 -2.89
C GLU A 71 -10.98 16.96 -2.45
N THR A 72 -10.49 17.45 -1.32
CA THR A 72 -9.23 17.00 -0.68
C THR A 72 -9.19 15.49 -0.45
N ARG A 73 -10.26 14.88 0.07
CA ARG A 73 -10.32 13.43 0.34
C ARG A 73 -10.34 12.64 -0.97
N LYS A 74 -11.07 13.14 -1.97
CA LYS A 74 -11.12 12.54 -3.32
C LYS A 74 -9.76 12.60 -4.00
N MET A 75 -9.05 13.73 -3.88
CA MET A 75 -7.69 13.91 -4.39
C MET A 75 -6.70 13.01 -3.67
N LEU A 76 -6.70 12.99 -2.33
CA LEU A 76 -5.83 12.12 -1.54
C LEU A 76 -5.99 10.64 -1.94
N LYS A 77 -7.24 10.19 -2.13
CA LYS A 77 -7.53 8.84 -2.59
C LYS A 77 -7.08 8.57 -4.03
N THR A 78 -7.18 9.56 -4.91
CA THR A 78 -6.67 9.47 -6.29
C THR A 78 -5.15 9.37 -6.30
N TYR A 79 -4.45 10.23 -5.56
CA TYR A 79 -2.99 10.16 -5.40
C TYR A 79 -2.54 8.83 -4.81
N HIS A 80 -3.20 8.32 -3.77
CA HIS A 80 -2.88 7.00 -3.21
C HIS A 80 -3.00 5.87 -4.24
N ARG A 81 -4.03 5.92 -5.10
CA ARG A 81 -4.20 4.93 -6.18
C ARG A 81 -3.07 5.00 -7.20
N GLN A 82 -2.67 6.22 -7.60
CA GLN A 82 -1.55 6.46 -8.51
C GLN A 82 -0.22 6.02 -7.90
N TYR A 83 0.04 6.37 -6.63
CA TYR A 83 1.19 5.89 -5.88
C TYR A 83 1.31 4.36 -5.92
N GLY A 84 0.18 3.66 -5.71
CA GLY A 84 0.14 2.19 -5.80
C GLY A 84 0.41 1.63 -7.20
N GLN A 85 0.12 2.37 -8.27
CA GLN A 85 0.45 1.98 -9.64
C GLN A 85 1.94 2.20 -9.92
N TYR A 86 2.47 3.37 -9.59
CA TYR A 86 3.88 3.70 -9.75
C TYR A 86 4.79 2.81 -8.89
N LEU A 87 4.35 2.39 -7.71
CA LEU A 87 5.10 1.44 -6.89
C LEU A 87 5.27 0.07 -7.59
N LYS A 88 4.27 -0.39 -8.35
CA LYS A 88 4.39 -1.63 -9.14
C LYS A 88 5.37 -1.45 -10.30
N LEU A 89 5.33 -0.29 -10.97
CA LEU A 89 6.29 0.04 -12.02
C LEU A 89 7.71 0.13 -11.47
N LYS A 90 7.92 0.77 -10.32
CA LYS A 90 9.22 0.81 -9.62
C LYS A 90 9.75 -0.60 -9.35
N VAL A 91 8.91 -1.52 -8.85
CA VAL A 91 9.33 -2.91 -8.62
C VAL A 91 9.78 -3.58 -9.94
N SER A 92 8.99 -3.43 -11.01
CA SER A 92 9.35 -3.99 -12.33
C SER A 92 10.65 -3.42 -12.88
N LEU A 93 10.84 -2.10 -12.80
CA LEU A 93 12.05 -1.41 -13.26
C LEU A 93 13.27 -1.78 -12.42
N LYS A 94 13.10 -1.93 -11.10
CA LYS A 94 14.15 -2.40 -10.20
C LYS A 94 14.57 -3.83 -10.54
N THR A 95 13.63 -4.73 -10.78
CA THR A 95 13.94 -6.09 -11.23
C THR A 95 14.70 -6.09 -12.55
N ASN A 96 14.26 -5.30 -13.54
CA ASN A 96 14.96 -5.16 -14.82
C ASN A 96 16.42 -4.68 -14.64
N LEU A 97 16.64 -3.62 -13.86
CA LEU A 97 17.99 -3.13 -13.58
C LEU A 97 18.85 -4.19 -12.89
N ILE A 98 18.29 -4.93 -11.92
CA ILE A 98 19.01 -6.04 -11.26
C ILE A 98 19.43 -7.09 -12.30
N THR A 99 18.51 -7.54 -13.15
CA THR A 99 18.81 -8.52 -14.20
C THR A 99 19.91 -8.04 -15.15
N LEU A 100 19.89 -6.77 -15.56
CA LEU A 100 20.97 -6.22 -16.39
C LEU A 100 22.30 -6.14 -15.65
N LEU A 101 22.29 -5.79 -14.36
CA LEU A 101 23.49 -5.73 -13.54
C LEU A 101 24.04 -7.12 -13.24
N ASP A 102 23.21 -8.15 -13.14
CA ASP A 102 23.67 -9.53 -12.93
C ASP A 102 24.52 -10.04 -14.10
N GLU A 103 24.44 -9.43 -15.29
CA GLU A 103 25.27 -9.79 -16.45
C GLU A 103 26.66 -9.09 -16.48
N VAL A 104 26.83 -8.01 -15.71
CA VAL A 104 28.03 -7.13 -15.78
C VAL A 104 28.70 -6.86 -14.44
N PHE A 105 27.94 -7.01 -13.36
CA PHE A 105 28.35 -6.79 -11.99
C PHE A 105 27.39 -7.51 -11.02
N PRO A 106 27.43 -8.86 -10.98
CA PRO A 106 26.63 -9.66 -10.07
C PRO A 106 26.68 -9.15 -8.63
N GLY A 107 25.51 -9.04 -7.99
CA GLY A 107 25.40 -8.60 -6.60
C GLY A 107 25.53 -7.09 -6.36
N ALA A 108 25.58 -6.26 -7.40
CA ALA A 108 25.66 -4.80 -7.26
C ALA A 108 24.49 -4.20 -6.42
N ASN A 109 23.30 -4.79 -6.51
CA ASN A 109 22.10 -4.37 -5.79
C ASN A 109 22.14 -4.65 -4.27
N THR A 110 22.98 -5.58 -3.81
CA THR A 110 23.12 -5.94 -2.39
C THR A 110 24.31 -5.26 -1.72
N LEU A 111 25.10 -4.47 -2.46
CA LEU A 111 26.26 -3.77 -1.94
C LEU A 111 25.91 -2.82 -0.79
N PHE A 112 24.72 -2.21 -0.78
CA PHE A 112 24.36 -1.22 0.23
C PHE A 112 23.05 -1.57 0.93
N THR A 113 23.06 -1.48 2.26
CA THR A 113 21.89 -1.68 3.13
C THR A 113 21.27 -0.36 3.58
N SER A 114 21.80 0.78 3.12
CA SER A 114 21.29 2.11 3.44
C SER A 114 19.87 2.28 2.90
N ALA A 115 18.99 2.84 3.73
CA ALA A 115 17.65 3.21 3.32
C ALA A 115 17.67 4.25 2.17
N PRO A 116 16.60 4.31 1.34
CA PRO A 116 16.44 5.36 0.35
C PRO A 116 16.52 6.75 0.99
N ARG A 117 17.07 7.73 0.26
CA ARG A 117 17.16 9.11 0.72
C ARG A 117 15.75 9.70 0.87
N LYS A 118 15.48 10.38 1.99
CA LYS A 118 14.14 10.91 2.31
C LYS A 118 13.66 12.01 1.36
N SER A 119 14.57 12.78 0.76
CA SER A 119 14.20 13.93 -0.09
C SER A 119 13.64 13.53 -1.45
N ASP A 120 14.32 12.61 -2.14
CA ASP A 120 14.08 12.27 -3.55
C ASP A 120 13.84 10.76 -3.76
N GLY A 121 13.98 9.96 -2.71
CA GLY A 121 13.81 8.50 -2.76
C GLY A 121 15.00 7.75 -3.34
N HIS A 122 16.11 8.41 -3.68
CA HIS A 122 17.26 7.77 -4.33
C HIS A 122 17.85 6.64 -3.47
N GLU A 123 18.22 5.56 -4.14
CA GLU A 123 18.86 4.40 -3.51
C GLU A 123 20.34 4.38 -3.88
N LYS A 124 21.23 4.29 -2.87
CA LYS A 124 22.69 4.39 -3.07
C LYS A 124 23.24 3.41 -4.11
N TRP A 125 22.69 2.19 -4.18
CA TRP A 125 23.13 1.19 -5.16
C TRP A 125 22.74 1.56 -6.61
N VAL A 126 21.62 2.25 -6.81
CA VAL A 126 21.18 2.75 -8.13
C VAL A 126 22.11 3.88 -8.59
N ASP A 127 22.37 4.85 -7.71
CA ASP A 127 23.29 5.95 -8.00
C ASP A 127 24.71 5.42 -8.25
N PHE A 128 25.12 4.40 -7.50
CA PHE A 128 26.40 3.73 -7.68
C PHE A 128 26.49 3.07 -9.05
N ALA A 129 25.43 2.38 -9.49
CA ALA A 129 25.35 1.74 -10.80
C ALA A 129 25.47 2.74 -11.97
N VAL A 130 25.14 4.03 -11.80
CA VAL A 130 25.40 5.05 -12.83
C VAL A 130 26.90 5.19 -13.10
N LYS A 131 27.71 5.29 -12.03
CA LYS A 131 29.14 5.57 -12.14
C LYS A 131 29.96 4.30 -12.34
N PHE A 132 29.57 3.22 -11.68
CA PHE A 132 30.27 1.94 -11.61
C PHE A 132 29.38 0.82 -12.17
N TRP A 133 28.88 1.02 -13.39
CA TRP A 133 27.93 0.15 -14.10
C TRP A 133 28.46 -1.24 -14.45
N HIS A 134 29.74 -1.51 -14.29
CA HIS A 134 30.40 -2.78 -14.67
C HIS A 134 31.48 -3.13 -13.65
N ARG A 135 31.74 -4.41 -13.37
CA ARG A 135 32.79 -4.80 -12.39
C ARG A 135 34.15 -4.21 -12.72
N GLU A 136 34.53 -4.16 -14.00
CA GLU A 136 35.79 -3.54 -14.44
C GLU A 136 35.88 -2.02 -14.21
N CYS A 137 34.77 -1.31 -13.96
CA CYS A 137 34.82 0.08 -13.47
C CYS A 137 35.37 0.16 -12.03
N VAL A 138 35.32 -0.96 -11.31
CA VAL A 138 35.85 -1.16 -9.96
C VAL A 138 37.21 -1.86 -10.04
N CYS A 139 37.26 -3.10 -10.53
CA CYS A 139 38.44 -3.98 -10.48
C CYS A 139 39.39 -3.87 -11.69
N GLY A 140 39.10 -3.02 -12.68
CA GLY A 140 39.97 -2.85 -13.86
C GLY A 140 41.27 -2.07 -13.60
N GLY A 141 41.51 -1.62 -12.38
CA GLY A 141 42.76 -0.98 -11.94
C GLY A 141 43.06 -1.35 -10.50
N SER A 142 44.01 -0.67 -9.86
CA SER A 142 44.35 -0.97 -8.46
C SER A 142 43.22 -0.61 -7.50
N GLU A 143 43.14 -1.37 -6.41
CA GLU A 143 42.20 -1.16 -5.30
C GLU A 143 42.31 0.26 -4.73
N ALA A 144 43.53 0.75 -4.49
CA ALA A 144 43.77 2.12 -4.01
C ALA A 144 43.23 3.19 -4.98
N ALA A 145 43.32 2.96 -6.29
CA ALA A 145 42.75 3.87 -7.27
C ALA A 145 41.21 3.85 -7.23
N PHE A 146 40.60 2.67 -7.10
CA PHE A 146 39.15 2.55 -6.92
C PHE A 146 38.69 3.25 -5.63
N ALA A 147 39.33 3.00 -4.49
CA ALA A 147 38.99 3.60 -3.20
C ALA A 147 38.96 5.13 -3.27
N LYS A 148 39.97 5.75 -3.91
CA LYS A 148 40.02 7.20 -4.16
C LYS A 148 38.86 7.68 -5.03
N ARG A 149 38.52 6.96 -6.11
CA ARG A 149 37.36 7.30 -6.98
C ARG A 149 36.04 7.17 -6.22
N TYR A 150 35.89 6.11 -5.43
CA TYR A 150 34.70 5.87 -4.61
C TYR A 150 34.53 6.95 -3.53
N GLN A 151 35.61 7.35 -2.87
CA GLN A 151 35.61 8.46 -1.90
C GLN A 151 35.12 9.77 -2.53
N LYS A 152 35.69 10.16 -3.68
CA LYS A 152 35.26 11.36 -4.42
C LYS A 152 33.79 11.27 -4.85
N TRP A 153 33.36 10.09 -5.32
CA TRP A 153 31.97 9.87 -5.71
C TRP A 153 31.01 10.00 -4.52
N CYS A 154 31.37 9.43 -3.37
CA CYS A 154 30.61 9.56 -2.12
C CYS A 154 30.48 11.01 -1.68
N GLN A 155 31.58 11.78 -1.66
CA GLN A 155 31.57 13.20 -1.34
C GLN A 155 30.64 13.99 -2.27
N LYS A 156 30.72 13.76 -3.59
CA LYS A 156 29.89 14.46 -4.58
C LYS A 156 28.39 14.20 -4.41
N HIS A 157 27.99 12.99 -4.02
CA HIS A 157 26.58 12.60 -3.90
C HIS A 157 26.06 12.66 -2.46
N GLY A 158 26.84 13.19 -1.50
CA GLY A 158 26.46 13.28 -0.10
C GLY A 158 26.37 11.93 0.62
N TYR A 159 27.05 10.90 0.12
CA TYR A 159 27.12 9.59 0.77
C TYR A 159 28.29 9.47 1.74
N ARG A 160 28.09 8.77 2.85
CA ARG A 160 29.18 8.40 3.75
C ARG A 160 30.13 7.40 3.05
N PHE A 161 31.40 7.77 2.99
CA PHE A 161 32.48 6.89 2.56
C PHE A 161 32.90 5.93 3.68
N SER A 162 33.31 4.72 3.30
CA SER A 162 33.95 3.74 4.18
C SER A 162 35.01 3.01 3.37
N GLU A 163 36.22 2.97 3.90
CA GLU A 163 37.36 2.29 3.27
C GLU A 163 37.15 0.78 3.25
N GLN A 164 36.73 0.19 4.37
CA GLN A 164 36.34 -1.22 4.44
C GLN A 164 35.27 -1.57 3.41
N LYS A 165 34.33 -0.65 3.15
CA LYS A 165 33.31 -0.88 2.13
C LYS A 165 33.88 -0.83 0.71
N ALA A 166 34.86 0.03 0.45
CA ALA A 166 35.55 0.07 -0.82
C ALA A 166 36.28 -1.26 -1.09
N LEU A 167 36.97 -1.81 -0.09
CA LEU A 167 37.61 -3.13 -0.15
C LEU A 167 36.61 -4.22 -0.53
N GLN A 168 35.50 -4.32 0.22
CA GLN A 168 34.45 -5.31 -0.04
C GLN A 168 33.89 -5.20 -1.47
N ILE A 169 33.64 -3.97 -1.95
CA ILE A 169 33.14 -3.76 -3.31
C ILE A 169 34.18 -4.23 -4.35
N TYR A 170 35.46 -3.98 -4.11
CA TYR A 170 36.55 -4.39 -5.00
C TYR A 170 36.72 -5.92 -5.05
N GLU A 171 36.64 -6.58 -3.90
CA GLU A 171 36.67 -8.05 -3.79
C GLU A 171 35.51 -8.69 -4.55
N ILE A 172 34.27 -8.21 -4.31
CA ILE A 172 33.06 -8.69 -5.01
C ILE A 172 33.19 -8.48 -6.52
N ALA A 173 33.68 -7.32 -6.95
CA ALA A 173 33.90 -7.04 -8.36
C ALA A 173 34.95 -7.97 -8.97
N SER A 174 35.98 -8.34 -8.22
CA SER A 174 37.09 -9.17 -8.71
C SER A 174 36.71 -10.65 -8.79
N SER A 175 35.83 -11.15 -7.92
CA SER A 175 35.51 -12.57 -7.79
C SER A 175 34.54 -13.11 -8.85
N HIS A 176 33.77 -12.27 -9.54
CA HIS A 176 32.68 -12.70 -10.42
C HIS A 176 33.01 -12.56 -11.91
N PRO A 177 32.86 -13.59 -12.76
CA PRO A 177 33.07 -13.45 -14.20
C PRO A 177 32.03 -12.51 -14.84
N ASN A 178 32.39 -11.89 -15.97
CA ASN A 178 31.46 -11.12 -16.81
C ASN A 178 30.73 -12.07 -17.77
N THR A 179 29.46 -11.83 -18.03
CA THR A 179 28.77 -12.41 -19.20
C THR A 179 28.65 -11.41 -20.35
N LEU A 180 28.50 -10.10 -20.06
CA LEU A 180 28.52 -9.03 -21.07
C LEU A 180 29.83 -8.21 -21.03
N PRO A 181 30.32 -7.73 -22.20
CA PRO A 181 31.56 -6.96 -22.24
C PRO A 181 31.36 -5.52 -21.74
N LYS A 182 32.46 -4.90 -21.28
CA LYS A 182 32.55 -3.47 -20.98
C LYS A 182 32.59 -2.63 -22.26
N ALA A 183 31.45 -2.54 -22.93
CA ALA A 183 31.25 -1.76 -24.15
C ALA A 183 30.31 -0.56 -23.89
N GLU A 184 30.36 0.45 -24.76
CA GLU A 184 29.46 1.61 -24.67
C GLU A 184 27.98 1.23 -24.86
N ASP A 185 27.67 0.17 -25.62
CA ASP A 185 26.31 -0.35 -25.79
C ASP A 185 25.75 -0.88 -24.47
N THR A 186 26.53 -1.72 -23.78
CA THR A 186 26.20 -2.25 -22.44
C THR A 186 25.96 -1.12 -21.44
N LYS A 187 26.86 -0.12 -21.42
CA LYS A 187 26.73 1.07 -20.58
C LYS A 187 25.47 1.86 -20.86
N ARG A 188 25.11 2.04 -22.14
CA ARG A 188 23.88 2.74 -22.54
C ARG A 188 22.64 2.00 -22.03
N LEU A 189 22.57 0.68 -22.19
CA LEU A 189 21.45 -0.14 -21.69
C LEU A 189 21.24 0.02 -20.18
N ILE A 190 22.31 -0.08 -19.39
CA ILE A 190 22.24 0.10 -17.94
C ILE A 190 21.86 1.53 -17.58
N THR A 191 22.43 2.52 -18.27
CA THR A 191 22.10 3.93 -18.05
C THR A 191 20.62 4.20 -18.31
N TYR A 192 20.02 3.63 -19.36
CA TYR A 192 18.59 3.75 -19.61
C TYR A 192 17.77 3.13 -18.48
N ALA A 193 18.10 1.92 -18.03
CA ALA A 193 17.40 1.26 -16.93
C ALA A 193 17.50 2.06 -15.62
N VAL A 194 18.68 2.60 -15.30
CA VAL A 194 18.88 3.46 -14.13
C VAL A 194 18.05 4.74 -14.25
N ASN A 195 18.09 5.44 -15.38
CA ASN A 195 17.34 6.68 -15.56
C ASN A 195 15.82 6.48 -15.40
N GLN A 196 15.28 5.38 -15.93
CA GLN A 196 13.87 5.02 -15.75
C GLN A 196 13.54 4.75 -14.27
N LEU A 197 14.40 4.01 -13.56
CA LEU A 197 14.20 3.70 -12.14
C LEU A 197 14.34 4.95 -11.25
N THR A 198 15.25 5.86 -11.58
CA THR A 198 15.43 7.13 -10.89
C THR A 198 14.19 8.01 -11.08
N SER A 199 13.75 8.21 -12.32
CA SER A 199 12.60 9.05 -12.64
C SER A 199 11.31 8.58 -11.94
N ILE A 200 11.04 7.27 -11.90
CA ILE A 200 9.87 6.75 -11.19
C ILE A 200 10.00 6.90 -9.67
N THR A 201 11.22 6.87 -9.15
CA THR A 201 11.49 7.01 -7.72
C THR A 201 11.29 8.45 -7.25
N GLU A 202 11.80 9.42 -8.01
CA GLU A 202 11.56 10.85 -7.77
C GLU A 202 10.06 11.17 -7.87
N THR A 203 9.38 10.64 -8.89
CA THR A 203 7.92 10.78 -9.05
C THR A 203 7.15 10.23 -7.84
N LEU A 204 7.56 9.06 -7.31
CA LEU A 204 6.97 8.48 -6.10
C LEU A 204 7.20 9.36 -4.86
N SER A 205 8.37 9.97 -4.73
CA SER A 205 8.68 10.91 -3.63
C SER A 205 7.76 12.14 -3.70
N SER A 206 7.63 12.74 -4.89
CA SER A 206 6.74 13.89 -5.11
C SER A 206 5.28 13.55 -4.80
N ILE A 207 4.77 12.42 -5.29
CA ILE A 207 3.39 11.98 -4.99
C ILE A 207 3.20 11.74 -3.49
N GLN A 208 4.20 11.18 -2.81
CA GLN A 208 4.13 10.98 -1.37
C GLN A 208 4.02 12.32 -0.62
N ASN A 209 4.79 13.33 -1.02
CA ASN A 209 4.72 14.67 -0.44
C ASN A 209 3.35 15.32 -0.68
N GLU A 210 2.79 15.19 -1.88
CA GLU A 210 1.43 15.66 -2.19
C GLU A 210 0.37 14.95 -1.34
N MET A 211 0.50 13.63 -1.16
CA MET A 211 -0.38 12.87 -0.27
C MET A 211 -0.29 13.37 1.18
N LEU A 212 0.92 13.69 1.65
CA LEU A 212 1.13 14.21 3.01
C LEU A 212 0.49 15.59 3.18
N SER A 213 0.67 16.49 2.21
CA SER A 213 0.06 17.82 2.18
C SER A 213 -1.48 17.77 2.17
N LEU A 214 -2.06 16.90 1.33
CA LEU A 214 -3.51 16.70 1.32
C LEU A 214 -4.03 16.04 2.60
N ALA A 215 -3.22 15.20 3.25
CA ALA A 215 -3.58 14.60 4.52
C ALA A 215 -3.51 15.60 5.67
N SER A 216 -2.56 16.55 5.66
CA SER A 216 -2.31 17.48 6.78
C SER A 216 -3.47 18.43 7.04
N VAL A 217 -4.26 18.75 6.02
CA VAL A 217 -5.46 19.60 6.15
C VAL A 217 -6.69 18.84 6.66
N LEU A 218 -6.61 17.50 6.80
CA LEU A 218 -7.74 16.72 7.31
C LEU A 218 -7.81 16.85 8.84
N PRO A 219 -9.01 17.04 9.43
CA PRO A 219 -9.14 17.17 10.89
C PRO A 219 -8.51 16.02 11.68
N LYS A 220 -8.63 14.79 11.18
CA LYS A 220 -8.07 13.58 11.82
C LYS A 220 -6.54 13.45 11.75
N PHE A 221 -5.83 14.30 11.00
CA PHE A 221 -4.39 14.18 10.76
C PHE A 221 -3.54 14.04 12.02
N PRO A 222 -3.59 14.96 13.02
CA PRO A 222 -2.70 14.90 14.19
C PRO A 222 -2.86 13.59 14.97
N VAL A 223 -4.11 13.12 15.14
CA VAL A 223 -4.39 11.87 15.85
C VAL A 223 -3.85 10.67 15.09
N VAL A 224 -4.06 10.62 13.78
CA VAL A 224 -3.56 9.48 12.99
C VAL A 224 -2.04 9.49 12.95
N MET A 225 -1.39 10.64 12.75
CA MET A 225 0.06 10.73 12.72
C MET A 225 0.71 10.43 14.08
N GLY A 226 0.00 10.66 15.19
CA GLY A 226 0.43 10.27 16.54
C GLY A 226 0.34 8.77 16.83
N MET A 227 -0.31 7.97 15.98
CA MET A 227 -0.36 6.52 16.18
C MET A 227 0.95 5.88 15.72
N PHE A 228 1.50 4.98 16.55
CA PHE A 228 2.75 4.30 16.24
C PHE A 228 2.67 3.54 14.90
N GLY A 229 3.71 3.67 14.08
CA GLY A 229 3.83 2.98 12.80
C GLY A 229 3.05 3.61 11.65
N MET A 230 2.40 4.77 11.83
CA MET A 230 1.77 5.49 10.71
C MET A 230 2.80 6.21 9.84
N GLY A 231 3.59 7.11 10.43
CA GLY A 231 4.58 7.90 9.70
C GLY A 231 4.00 8.65 8.47
N GLU A 232 4.89 9.28 7.71
CA GLU A 232 4.53 10.09 6.54
C GLU A 232 4.06 9.23 5.35
N THR A 233 4.34 7.93 5.36
CA THR A 233 3.94 7.02 4.28
C THR A 233 2.60 6.35 4.56
N LEU A 234 2.45 5.66 5.69
CA LEU A 234 1.27 4.80 5.94
C LEU A 234 0.09 5.60 6.50
N GLY A 235 0.34 6.70 7.22
CA GLY A 235 -0.68 7.61 7.73
C GLY A 235 -1.59 8.17 6.63
N PRO A 236 -1.04 8.88 5.61
CA PRO A 236 -1.83 9.37 4.48
C PRO A 236 -2.55 8.27 3.71
N GLN A 237 -1.92 7.11 3.50
CA GLN A 237 -2.54 5.96 2.82
C GLN A 237 -3.77 5.43 3.59
N LEU A 238 -3.65 5.29 4.91
CA LEU A 238 -4.75 4.88 5.78
C LEU A 238 -5.91 5.88 5.71
N MET A 239 -5.59 7.17 5.79
CA MET A 239 -6.59 8.25 5.71
C MET A 239 -7.32 8.25 4.36
N ALA A 240 -6.59 8.00 3.27
CA ALA A 240 -7.10 7.92 1.89
C ALA A 240 -8.10 6.77 1.69
N GLU A 241 -7.78 5.58 2.21
CA GLU A 241 -8.59 4.38 2.01
C GLU A 241 -9.80 4.31 2.96
N ILE A 242 -9.62 4.72 4.21
CA ILE A 242 -10.72 4.77 5.19
C ILE A 242 -11.67 5.93 4.86
N GLY A 243 -11.20 7.07 4.39
CA GLY A 243 -12.06 8.23 4.09
C GLY A 243 -12.80 8.74 5.34
N ASN A 244 -14.09 9.06 5.20
CA ASN A 244 -14.91 9.45 6.36
C ASN A 244 -15.12 8.26 7.32
N ILE A 245 -14.68 8.40 8.58
CA ILE A 245 -14.85 7.40 9.63
C ILE A 245 -16.30 7.28 10.12
N GLU A 246 -17.11 8.34 9.97
CA GLU A 246 -18.49 8.39 10.44
C GLU A 246 -19.42 7.46 9.66
N ARG A 247 -19.04 7.07 8.45
CA ARG A 247 -19.76 6.07 7.64
C ARG A 247 -19.81 4.70 8.33
N PHE A 248 -18.97 4.47 9.33
CA PHE A 248 -18.92 3.24 10.09
C PHE A 248 -19.63 3.42 11.43
N GLU A 249 -20.85 2.90 11.54
CA GLU A 249 -21.62 2.93 12.79
C GLU A 249 -20.96 2.13 13.93
N ARG A 250 -20.35 1.00 13.59
CA ARG A 250 -19.68 0.10 14.54
C ARG A 250 -18.24 -0.17 14.12
N LYS A 251 -17.36 -0.38 15.10
CA LYS A 251 -15.95 -0.74 14.88
C LYS A 251 -15.80 -2.00 14.02
N GLN A 252 -16.70 -2.97 14.18
CA GLN A 252 -16.72 -4.22 13.39
C GLN A 252 -16.97 -3.94 11.90
N SER A 253 -17.76 -2.93 11.56
CA SER A 253 -18.01 -2.55 10.16
C SER A 253 -16.74 -2.00 9.50
N LEU A 254 -15.90 -1.27 10.25
CA LEU A 254 -14.59 -0.82 9.75
C LEU A 254 -13.63 -2.01 9.56
N VAL A 255 -13.56 -2.91 10.53
CA VAL A 255 -12.71 -4.12 10.47
C VAL A 255 -13.09 -4.99 9.26
N ALA A 256 -14.39 -5.20 9.02
CA ALA A 256 -14.88 -5.94 7.87
C ALA A 256 -14.60 -5.22 6.53
N PHE A 257 -14.64 -3.88 6.51
CA PHE A 257 -14.27 -3.10 5.33
C PHE A 257 -12.76 -3.12 5.05
N ALA A 258 -11.95 -3.18 6.09
CA ALA A 258 -10.50 -3.32 5.95
C ALA A 258 -10.09 -4.73 5.51
N GLY A 259 -10.99 -5.71 5.53
CA GLY A 259 -10.69 -7.10 5.24
C GLY A 259 -9.65 -7.65 6.22
N VAL A 260 -9.77 -7.36 7.51
CA VAL A 260 -8.92 -7.95 8.57
C VAL A 260 -9.76 -8.68 9.63
N ASP A 261 -11.00 -9.02 9.27
CA ASP A 261 -11.83 -9.98 9.99
C ASP A 261 -11.54 -11.41 9.52
N ALA A 262 -11.54 -12.34 10.46
CA ALA A 262 -11.76 -13.74 10.13
C ALA A 262 -13.29 -13.91 9.97
N PRO A 263 -13.81 -14.22 8.76
CA PRO A 263 -15.23 -14.42 8.59
C PRO A 263 -15.70 -15.61 9.45
N ALA A 264 -16.88 -15.50 10.06
CA ALA A 264 -17.55 -16.66 10.66
C ALA A 264 -17.95 -17.63 9.54
N TYR A 265 -17.51 -18.88 9.63
CA TYR A 265 -17.93 -19.95 8.74
C TYR A 265 -18.57 -21.04 9.60
N GLN A 266 -19.85 -20.87 9.93
CA GLN A 266 -20.71 -21.98 10.29
C GLN A 266 -21.58 -22.30 9.07
N SER A 267 -21.07 -23.13 8.17
CA SER A 267 -21.93 -24.06 7.44
C SER A 267 -21.88 -25.36 8.23
N GLY A 268 -23.03 -25.84 8.70
CA GLY A 268 -23.19 -26.85 9.76
C GLY A 268 -22.59 -28.25 9.53
N THR A 269 -21.53 -28.42 8.74
CA THR A 269 -20.92 -29.73 8.49
C THR A 269 -19.42 -29.71 8.11
N PHE A 270 -18.72 -28.57 8.15
CA PHE A 270 -17.28 -28.55 7.80
C PHE A 270 -16.46 -27.52 8.58
N GLU A 271 -15.58 -28.00 9.46
CA GLU A 271 -14.54 -27.19 10.11
C GLU A 271 -13.22 -27.31 9.33
N SER A 272 -12.86 -26.27 8.58
CA SER A 272 -11.52 -26.18 7.99
C SER A 272 -10.57 -25.50 8.99
N GLN A 273 -9.44 -26.14 9.29
CA GLN A 273 -8.42 -25.59 10.20
C GLN A 273 -7.65 -24.37 9.63
N LYS A 274 -7.89 -23.98 8.37
CA LYS A 274 -7.20 -22.87 7.68
C LYS A 274 -8.16 -21.70 7.44
N ARG A 275 -8.01 -20.62 8.21
CA ARG A 275 -8.83 -19.39 8.08
C ARG A 275 -8.25 -18.50 6.98
N HIS A 276 -9.06 -18.11 5.99
CA HIS A 276 -8.67 -17.14 4.96
C HIS A 276 -9.32 -15.77 5.24
N ILE A 277 -8.57 -14.70 4.99
CA ILE A 277 -9.03 -13.32 5.15
C ILE A 277 -10.25 -13.03 4.26
N SER A 278 -11.24 -12.29 4.78
CA SER A 278 -12.45 -11.92 4.04
C SER A 278 -12.12 -10.95 2.88
N LYS A 279 -12.64 -11.21 1.68
CA LYS A 279 -12.47 -10.35 0.49
C LYS A 279 -13.57 -9.27 0.43
N ARG A 280 -13.77 -8.50 1.50
CA ARG A 280 -14.75 -7.40 1.56
C ARG A 280 -14.01 -6.07 1.75
N GLY A 281 -14.41 -5.04 1.00
CA GLY A 281 -13.89 -3.67 1.12
C GLY A 281 -12.60 -3.36 0.34
N SER A 282 -11.70 -2.54 0.89
CA SER A 282 -10.54 -2.04 0.13
C SER A 282 -9.42 -3.08 0.05
N PRO A 283 -8.98 -3.50 -1.16
CA PRO A 283 -7.89 -4.47 -1.31
C PRO A 283 -6.51 -3.92 -0.92
N ARG A 284 -6.38 -2.61 -0.68
CA ARG A 284 -5.11 -1.97 -0.31
C ARG A 284 -4.86 -1.96 1.20
N LEU A 285 -5.93 -1.87 1.99
CA LEU A 285 -5.86 -1.80 3.45
C LEU A 285 -5.15 -2.99 4.11
N PRO A 286 -5.38 -4.26 3.70
CA PRO A 286 -4.65 -5.40 4.28
C PRO A 286 -3.13 -5.26 4.13
N LYS A 287 -2.66 -4.78 2.97
CA LYS A 287 -1.23 -4.54 2.72
C LYS A 287 -0.71 -3.42 3.61
N THR A 288 -1.43 -2.30 3.70
CA THR A 288 -1.06 -1.18 4.59
C THR A 288 -0.96 -1.66 6.03
N PHE A 289 -1.97 -2.37 6.56
CA PHE A 289 -1.92 -2.87 7.93
C PHE A 289 -0.81 -3.87 8.16
N PHE A 290 -0.51 -4.74 7.18
CA PHE A 290 0.64 -5.64 7.29
C PHE A 290 1.95 -4.86 7.44
N GLN A 291 2.13 -3.76 6.69
CA GLN A 291 3.30 -2.88 6.84
C GLN A 291 3.33 -2.20 8.21
N VAL A 292 2.18 -1.70 8.71
CA VAL A 292 2.08 -1.11 10.05
C VAL A 292 2.49 -2.13 11.13
N MET A 293 1.99 -3.36 11.05
CA MET A 293 2.31 -4.41 12.01
C MET A 293 3.80 -4.78 11.96
N ASN A 294 4.41 -4.84 10.76
CA ASN A 294 5.85 -5.04 10.63
C ASN A 294 6.64 -3.92 11.31
N THR A 295 6.26 -2.66 11.11
CA THR A 295 6.91 -1.51 11.75
C THR A 295 6.81 -1.61 13.27
N ILE A 296 5.63 -1.91 13.81
CA ILE A 296 5.43 -2.11 15.26
C ILE A 296 6.35 -3.21 15.79
N LEU A 297 6.41 -4.37 15.11
CA LEU A 297 7.24 -5.49 15.54
C LEU A 297 8.75 -5.21 15.45
N GLN A 298 9.18 -4.45 14.45
CA GLN A 298 10.59 -4.10 14.26
C GLN A 298 11.11 -3.15 15.33
N HIS A 299 10.28 -2.19 15.76
CA HIS A 299 10.67 -1.20 16.76
C HIS A 299 10.34 -1.60 18.20
N ALA A 300 9.43 -2.57 18.39
CA ALA A 300 9.06 -3.11 19.69
C ALA A 300 8.73 -2.06 20.78
N PRO A 301 7.84 -1.09 20.51
CA PRO A 301 7.49 -0.06 21.50
C PRO A 301 6.74 -0.67 22.70
N ALA A 302 7.38 -0.72 23.87
CA ALA A 302 6.88 -1.41 25.05
C ALA A 302 5.50 -0.91 25.54
N ASP A 303 5.25 0.40 25.44
CA ASP A 303 4.01 1.02 25.88
C ASP A 303 2.89 0.99 24.84
N ASP A 304 3.17 0.53 23.62
CA ASP A 304 2.15 0.47 22.56
C ASP A 304 1.20 -0.72 22.80
N PRO A 305 -0.11 -0.48 22.91
CA PRO A 305 -1.07 -1.54 23.19
C PRO A 305 -1.18 -2.56 22.05
N VAL A 306 -0.85 -2.21 20.81
CA VAL A 306 -0.86 -3.16 19.68
C VAL A 306 0.37 -4.06 19.75
N TYR A 307 1.55 -3.50 20.06
CA TYR A 307 2.77 -4.27 20.30
C TYR A 307 2.59 -5.29 21.43
N GLN A 308 2.15 -4.86 22.61
CA GLN A 308 1.91 -5.76 23.75
C GLN A 308 0.95 -6.92 23.39
N PHE A 309 -0.03 -6.65 22.52
CA PHE A 309 -0.94 -7.69 22.04
C PHE A 309 -0.27 -8.64 21.07
N LEU A 310 0.49 -8.12 20.11
CA LEU A 310 1.24 -8.92 19.14
C LEU A 310 2.25 -9.81 19.85
N ASP A 311 2.99 -9.27 20.81
CA ASP A 311 4.00 -9.98 21.58
C ASP A 311 3.39 -11.10 22.43
N ARG A 312 2.28 -10.82 23.13
CA ARG A 312 1.51 -11.86 23.82
C ARG A 312 1.03 -12.97 22.86
N LYS A 313 0.53 -12.62 21.68
CA LYS A 313 0.09 -13.62 20.69
C LYS A 313 1.24 -14.43 20.11
N ARG A 314 2.44 -13.84 20.01
CA ARG A 314 3.66 -14.55 19.65
C ARG A 314 4.07 -15.53 20.75
N ALA A 315 4.04 -15.11 22.02
CA ALA A 315 4.33 -15.97 23.18
C ALA A 315 3.33 -17.14 23.32
N GLU A 316 2.07 -16.94 22.94
CA GLU A 316 1.05 -18.01 22.85
C GLU A 316 1.32 -19.03 21.71
N GLY A 317 2.40 -18.89 20.93
CA GLY A 317 2.73 -19.80 19.83
C GLY A 317 1.83 -19.64 18.61
N LYS A 318 1.12 -18.51 18.44
CA LYS A 318 0.28 -18.29 17.26
C LYS A 318 1.14 -18.13 16.01
N HIS A 319 0.67 -18.68 14.89
CA HIS A 319 1.33 -18.52 13.60
C HIS A 319 1.46 -17.04 13.20
N TYR A 320 2.58 -16.68 12.55
CA TYR A 320 2.94 -15.31 12.13
C TYR A 320 1.76 -14.52 11.55
N TYR A 321 1.18 -15.00 10.44
CA TYR A 321 0.08 -14.31 9.77
C TYR A 321 -1.21 -14.21 10.62
N VAL A 322 -1.41 -15.12 11.57
CA VAL A 322 -2.60 -15.12 12.43
C VAL A 322 -2.52 -13.95 13.41
N TYR A 323 -1.39 -13.80 14.12
CA TYR A 323 -1.26 -12.69 15.05
C TYR A 323 -1.11 -11.35 14.33
N MET A 324 -0.52 -11.30 13.13
CA MET A 324 -0.45 -10.08 12.32
C MET A 324 -1.85 -9.56 11.97
N THR A 325 -2.75 -10.47 11.56
CA THR A 325 -4.15 -10.13 11.25
C THR A 325 -4.90 -9.70 12.52
N ALA A 326 -4.69 -10.39 13.64
CA ALA A 326 -5.30 -10.05 14.92
C ALA A 326 -4.80 -8.69 15.45
N GLY A 327 -3.51 -8.38 15.28
CA GLY A 327 -2.92 -7.08 15.60
C GLY A 327 -3.51 -5.96 14.75
N ALA A 328 -3.67 -6.17 13.44
CA ALA A 328 -4.33 -5.21 12.56
C ALA A 328 -5.77 -4.92 12.99
N ASN A 329 -6.51 -5.95 13.42
CA ASN A 329 -7.85 -5.78 13.99
C ASN A 329 -7.82 -4.97 15.29
N LYS A 330 -6.87 -5.25 16.21
CA LYS A 330 -6.69 -4.45 17.43
C LYS A 330 -6.36 -2.99 17.10
N PHE A 331 -5.42 -2.75 16.18
CA PHE A 331 -5.07 -1.42 15.69
C PHE A 331 -6.30 -0.66 15.17
N LEU A 332 -7.09 -1.29 14.30
CA LEU A 332 -8.30 -0.67 13.74
C LEU A 332 -9.35 -0.31 14.79
N ARG A 333 -9.48 -1.12 15.84
CA ARG A 333 -10.41 -0.83 16.94
C ARG A 333 -9.96 0.39 17.73
N ILE A 334 -8.66 0.55 17.95
CA ILE A 334 -8.07 1.73 18.60
C ILE A 334 -8.27 2.94 17.68
N TYR A 335 -7.84 2.85 16.43
CA TYR A 335 -8.02 3.91 15.41
C TYR A 335 -9.47 4.41 15.36
N TYR A 336 -10.44 3.49 15.30
CA TYR A 336 -11.86 3.85 15.28
C TYR A 336 -12.29 4.67 16.51
N GLY A 337 -11.89 4.21 17.69
CA GLY A 337 -12.25 4.87 18.96
C GLY A 337 -11.59 6.24 19.07
N THR A 338 -10.27 6.31 18.88
CA THR A 338 -9.47 7.54 19.04
C THR A 338 -9.89 8.61 18.03
N VAL A 339 -10.02 8.25 16.75
CA VAL A 339 -10.39 9.24 15.72
C VAL A 339 -11.82 9.75 15.92
N LYS A 340 -12.79 8.89 16.27
CA LYS A 340 -14.17 9.36 16.54
C LYS A 340 -14.25 10.24 17.79
N ALA A 341 -13.54 9.88 18.85
CA ALA A 341 -13.50 10.68 20.06
C ALA A 341 -12.96 12.08 19.77
N TYR A 342 -11.87 12.16 19.01
CA TYR A 342 -11.25 13.41 18.61
C TYR A 342 -12.13 14.27 17.71
N LEU A 343 -12.78 13.69 16.69
CA LEU A 343 -13.68 14.46 15.82
C LEU A 343 -14.86 15.05 16.60
N ARG A 344 -15.44 14.30 17.55
CA ARG A 344 -16.51 14.81 18.42
C ARG A 344 -16.07 15.99 19.28
N GLN A 345 -14.81 16.04 19.68
CA GLN A 345 -14.25 17.17 20.44
C GLN A 345 -14.08 18.43 19.59
N LEU A 346 -14.00 18.32 18.27
CA LEU A 346 -13.90 19.46 17.35
C LEU A 346 -15.28 20.02 16.96
N ASP A 347 -16.33 19.20 17.07
CA ASP A 347 -17.71 19.58 16.78
C ASP A 347 -18.44 20.19 18.00
N CYS A 348 -17.81 20.15 19.18
CA CYS A 348 -18.24 20.80 20.42
C CYS A 348 -17.47 22.11 20.60
#